data_AF-A0A9W6UWZ2-F1
#
_entry.id   AF-A0A9W6UWZ2-F1
#
_cell.length_a   1.000
_cell.length_b   1.000
_cell.length_c   1.000
_cell.angle_alpha   90.00
_cell.angle_beta   90.00
_cell.angle_gamma   90.00
#
_symmetry.space_group_name_H-M   'P 1'
#
loop_
_entity.id
_entity.type
_entity.pdbx_description
1 polymer ?
#
loop_
_entity_poly.entity_id
_entity_poly.type
_entity_poly.pdbx_seq_one_letter_code
_entity_poly.pdbx_strand_id
1 'polypeptide(L)'
;MCTTFDASLVVVVDVPAYLPGARQEWDGLDWYGAELLYAFGEATVPSFTVITRKFCGDAKHDRVYREGRHGNIPLSPLRLRTRLPC
;
A
#
# COMPACT_ATOMS: atom_id res chain seq x y z
N MET A 1 1.69 -5.53 17.02
CA MET A 1 1.40 -6.96 17.28
C MET A 1 2.14 -7.88 16.33
N CYS A 2 2.00 -7.75 15.01
CA CYS A 2 2.66 -8.66 14.04
C CYS A 2 4.19 -8.68 14.16
N THR A 3 4.81 -7.51 14.35
CA THR A 3 6.26 -7.36 14.59
C THR A 3 6.75 -8.06 15.87
N THR A 4 5.88 -8.19 16.88
CA THR A 4 6.23 -8.81 18.18
C THR A 4 6.14 -10.34 18.15
N PHE A 5 5.41 -10.89 17.18
CA PHE A 5 5.17 -12.33 17.05
C PHE A 5 5.86 -12.96 15.83
N ASP A 6 6.76 -12.21 15.16
CA ASP A 6 7.43 -12.63 13.92
C ASP A 6 6.46 -13.15 12.84
N ALA A 7 5.23 -12.64 12.85
CA ALA A 7 4.20 -13.02 11.89
C ALA A 7 4.37 -12.19 10.61
N SER A 8 4.48 -12.87 9.46
CA SER A 8 4.55 -12.19 8.17
C SER A 8 3.25 -11.44 7.88
N LEU A 9 3.39 -10.26 7.27
CA LEU A 9 2.27 -9.39 6.92
C LEU A 9 1.87 -9.64 5.47
N VAL A 10 0.59 -9.91 5.23
CA VAL A 10 0.02 -9.93 3.88
C VAL A 10 -1.02 -8.83 3.77
N VAL A 11 -0.78 -7.87 2.90
CA VAL A 11 -1.63 -6.69 2.67
C VAL A 11 -2.36 -6.87 1.34
N VAL A 12 -3.68 -6.97 1.39
CA VAL A 12 -4.50 -7.06 0.18
C VAL A 12 -5.11 -5.68 -0.09
N VAL A 13 -4.78 -5.11 -1.25
CA VAL A 13 -5.23 -3.77 -1.66
C VAL A 13 -6.29 -3.92 -2.76
N ASP A 14 -7.54 -3.66 -2.40
CA ASP A 14 -8.70 -3.60 -3.31
C ASP A 14 -9.33 -2.20 -3.38
N VAL A 15 -8.57 -1.17 -3.01
CA VAL A 15 -9.01 0.23 -3.11
C VAL A 15 -8.03 1.00 -3.99
N PRO A 16 -8.52 1.81 -4.96
CA PRO A 16 -7.65 2.51 -5.89
C PRO A 16 -6.86 3.64 -5.22
N ALA A 17 -7.44 4.34 -4.24
CA ALA A 17 -6.82 5.37 -3.42
C ALA A 17 -7.82 5.82 -2.33
N TYR A 18 -7.36 6.63 -1.37
CA TYR A 18 -8.25 7.34 -0.45
C TYR A 18 -9.15 8.31 -1.22
N LEU A 19 -10.40 8.45 -0.77
CA LEU A 19 -11.34 9.43 -1.33
C LEU A 19 -10.94 10.83 -0.84
N PRO A 20 -10.52 11.76 -1.73
CA PRO A 20 -10.20 13.11 -1.32
C PRO A 20 -11.49 13.87 -0.95
N GLY A 21 -11.48 14.56 0.19
CA GLY A 21 -12.62 15.34 0.63
C GLY A 21 -12.34 16.11 1.91
N ALA A 22 -12.68 17.41 1.91
CA ALA A 22 -12.42 18.29 3.05
C ALA A 22 -12.99 17.72 4.36
N ARG A 23 -14.18 17.12 4.35
CA ARG A 23 -14.72 16.54 5.58
C ARG A 23 -13.85 15.41 6.15
N GLN A 24 -13.31 14.55 5.30
CA GLN A 24 -12.45 13.44 5.73
C GLN A 24 -11.10 13.95 6.28
N GLU A 25 -10.54 14.99 5.67
CA GLU A 25 -9.29 15.61 6.16
C GLU A 25 -9.48 16.24 7.54
N TRP A 26 -10.62 16.90 7.78
CA TRP A 26 -10.94 17.52 9.07
C TRP A 26 -11.27 16.48 10.15
N ASP A 27 -11.82 15.34 9.75
CA ASP A 27 -12.00 14.16 10.61
C ASP A 27 -10.66 13.42 10.90
N GLY A 28 -9.54 13.91 10.37
CA GLY A 28 -8.19 13.44 10.69
C GLY A 28 -7.72 12.21 9.89
N LEU A 29 -8.37 11.88 8.77
CA LEU A 29 -8.10 10.68 7.99
C LEU A 29 -6.65 10.58 7.49
N ASP A 30 -6.03 11.71 7.17
CA ASP A 30 -4.63 11.78 6.75
C ASP A 30 -3.66 11.40 7.88
N TRP A 31 -3.98 11.75 9.12
CA TRP A 31 -3.17 11.40 10.29
C TRP A 31 -3.22 9.91 10.58
N TYR A 32 -4.42 9.31 10.51
CA TYR A 32 -4.56 7.85 10.64
C TYR A 32 -3.83 7.11 9.51
N GLY A 33 -3.84 7.67 8.29
CA GLY A 33 -3.06 7.14 7.17
C GLY A 33 -1.55 7.20 7.41
N ALA A 34 -1.05 8.31 7.94
CA ALA A 34 0.37 8.48 8.28
C ALA A 34 0.82 7.53 9.41
N GLU A 35 -0.01 7.32 10.43
CA GLU A 35 0.28 6.38 11.52
C GLU A 35 0.33 4.94 11.03
N LEU A 36 -0.59 4.55 10.14
CA LEU A 36 -0.56 3.25 9.49
C LEU A 36 0.73 3.03 8.70
N LEU A 37 1.12 4.02 7.88
CA LEU A 37 2.37 3.97 7.10
C LEU A 37 3.60 3.94 8.00
N TYR A 38 3.58 4.66 9.12
CA TYR A 38 4.64 4.63 10.12
C TYR A 38 4.80 3.23 10.74
N ALA A 39 3.69 2.61 11.14
CA ALA A 39 3.69 1.24 11.67
C ALA A 39 4.14 0.19 10.64
N PHE A 40 3.78 0.37 9.36
CA PHE A 40 4.31 -0.46 8.27
C PHE A 40 5.80 -0.24 8.02
N GLY A 41 6.30 0.98 8.22
CA GLY A 41 7.72 1.32 8.06
C GLY A 41 8.60 0.81 9.19
N GLU A 42 8.09 0.74 10.42
CA GLU A 42 8.79 0.16 11.58
C GLU A 42 8.70 -1.37 11.65
N ALA A 43 7.88 -2.01 10.82
CA ALA A 43 7.76 -3.47 10.82
C ALA A 43 9.07 -4.13 10.35
N THR A 44 9.70 -4.91 11.22
CA THR A 44 10.91 -5.69 10.91
C THR A 44 10.63 -7.02 10.20
N VAL A 45 9.37 -7.44 10.18
CA VAL A 45 8.90 -8.69 9.56
C VAL A 45 8.70 -8.53 8.05
N PRO A 46 8.84 -9.60 7.25
CA PRO A 46 8.58 -9.52 5.81
C PRO A 46 7.10 -9.21 5.56
N SER A 47 6.86 -8.23 4.68
CA SER A 47 5.54 -7.84 4.21
C SER A 47 5.35 -8.14 2.72
N PHE A 48 4.16 -8.58 2.36
CA PHE A 48 3.75 -8.90 1.00
C PHE A 48 2.48 -8.15 0.65
N THR A 49 2.49 -7.39 -0.44
CA THR A 49 1.32 -6.62 -0.87
C THR A 49 0.74 -7.22 -2.15
N VAL A 50 -0.53 -7.62 -2.11
CA VAL A 50 -1.28 -8.14 -3.25
C VAL A 50 -2.30 -7.09 -3.68
N ILE A 51 -2.16 -6.60 -4.89
CA ILE A 51 -3.07 -5.61 -5.47
C ILE A 51 -4.05 -6.33 -6.40
N THR A 52 -5.35 -6.27 -6.07
CA THR A 52 -6.40 -7.00 -6.81
C THR A 52 -6.93 -6.22 -8.02
N ARG A 53 -6.81 -4.89 -8.01
CA ARG A 53 -7.31 -3.98 -9.04
C ARG A 53 -6.38 -2.78 -9.23
N LYS A 54 -6.61 -1.95 -10.26
CA LYS A 54 -5.77 -0.79 -10.52
C LYS A 54 -5.65 0.13 -9.29
N PHE A 55 -4.41 0.35 -8.87
CA PHE A 55 -4.06 1.35 -7.87
C PHE A 55 -3.81 2.70 -8.57
N CYS A 56 -4.34 3.79 -8.01
CA CYS A 56 -4.21 5.17 -8.49
C CYS A 56 -3.74 6.06 -7.34
N GLY A 57 -2.65 5.67 -6.69
CA GLY A 57 -1.90 6.54 -5.79
C GLY A 57 -0.77 7.28 -6.51
N ASP A 58 0.17 7.81 -5.73
CA ASP A 58 1.27 8.62 -6.25
C ASP A 58 2.04 7.93 -7.39
N ALA A 59 2.45 8.71 -8.39
CA ALA A 59 3.19 8.21 -9.55
C ALA A 59 4.48 7.45 -9.18
N LYS A 60 5.07 7.73 -8.01
CA LYS A 60 6.18 6.95 -7.44
C LYS A 60 5.74 5.56 -6.98
N HIS A 61 4.62 5.46 -6.29
CA HIS A 61 4.10 4.20 -5.76
C HIS A 61 3.62 3.28 -6.91
N ASP A 62 2.92 3.82 -7.92
CA ASP A 62 2.55 3.07 -9.14
C ASP A 62 3.80 2.52 -9.87
N ARG A 63 4.87 3.31 -9.99
CA ARG A 63 6.12 2.83 -10.60
C ARG A 63 6.83 1.75 -9.80
N VAL A 64 6.85 1.84 -8.47
CA VAL A 64 7.47 0.81 -7.60
C VAL A 64 6.82 -0.56 -7.82
N TYR A 65 5.49 -0.63 -7.91
CA TYR A 65 4.77 -1.88 -8.23
C TYR A 65 4.91 -2.31 -9.70
N ARG A 66 5.20 -1.37 -10.60
CA ARG A 66 5.40 -1.63 -12.04
C ARG A 66 6.77 -2.22 -12.35
N GLU A 67 7.79 -1.88 -11.55
CA GLU A 67 9.21 -2.11 -11.86
C GLU A 67 9.92 -3.06 -10.88
N GLY A 68 9.28 -3.44 -9.76
CA GLY A 68 9.65 -4.62 -8.97
C GLY A 68 11.07 -4.61 -8.40
N ARG A 69 11.63 -3.43 -8.09
CA ARG A 69 12.94 -3.31 -7.43
C ARG A 69 12.88 -2.29 -6.30
N HIS A 70 12.99 -2.76 -5.07
CA HIS A 70 13.87 -2.26 -3.99
C HIS A 70 13.51 -2.97 -2.68
N GLY A 71 14.51 -3.58 -2.03
CA GLY A 71 14.55 -3.98 -0.60
C GLY A 71 13.48 -4.94 -0.11
N ASN A 72 13.84 -6.20 0.22
CA ASN A 72 13.14 -7.20 1.06
C ASN A 72 11.61 -7.40 0.94
N ILE A 73 10.91 -6.71 0.05
CA ILE A 73 9.47 -6.80 -0.20
C ILE A 73 9.35 -7.52 -1.55
N PRO A 74 8.87 -8.78 -1.58
CA PRO A 74 8.71 -9.52 -2.83
C PRO A 74 7.53 -8.96 -3.61
N LEU A 75 7.75 -7.87 -4.35
CA LEU A 75 6.79 -7.30 -5.27
C LEU A 75 6.76 -8.13 -6.54
N SER A 76 6.06 -9.26 -6.50
CA SER A 76 5.69 -10.02 -7.69
C SER A 76 4.38 -9.44 -8.21
N PRO A 77 4.37 -8.63 -9.29
CA PRO A 77 3.11 -8.14 -9.82
C PRO A 77 2.48 -9.25 -10.64
N LEU A 78 1.50 -9.97 -10.08
CA LEU A 78 0.59 -10.76 -10.90
C LEU A 78 -0.32 -9.76 -11.65
N ARG A 79 0.21 -9.23 -12.78
CA ARG A 79 -0.42 -8.18 -13.57
C ARG A 79 -1.73 -8.67 -14.21
N LEU A 80 -2.87 -8.20 -13.71
CA LEU A 80 -4.06 -8.01 -14.54
C LEU A 80 -3.98 -6.60 -15.16
N ARG A 81 -3.62 -6.52 -16.45
CA ARG A 81 -3.56 -5.25 -17.20
C ARG A 81 -4.95 -4.64 -17.36
N THR A 82 -5.44 -3.91 -16.37
CA THR A 82 -6.65 -3.09 -16.55
C THR A 82 -6.25 -1.73 -17.11
N ARG A 83 -6.51 -1.48 -18.41
CA ARG A 83 -6.35 -0.17 -19.07
C ARG A 83 -7.44 0.85 -18.63
N LEU A 84 -7.72 0.96 -17.34
CA LEU A 84 -8.59 2.03 -16.85
C LEU A 84 -7.74 3.30 -16.69
N PRO A 85 -8.20 4.50 -17.07
CA PRO A 85 -7.55 5.75 -16.73
C PRO A 85 -7.59 5.97 -15.22
N CYS A 86 -6.57 6.63 -14.67
CA CYS A 86 -6.65 7.20 -13.32
C CYS A 86 -7.50 8.45 -13.42
#